data_AF-A0A7S0XIY7-F1
#
_entry.id   AF-A0A7S0XIY7-F1
#
_cell.length_a   1.000
_cell.length_b   1.000
_cell.length_c   1.000
_cell.angle_alpha   90.00
_cell.angle_beta   90.00
_cell.angle_gamma   90.00
#
_symmetry.space_group_name_H-M   'P 1'
#
loop_
_entity.id
_entity.type
_entity.pdbx_description
1 polymer ?
#
loop_
_entity_poly.entity_id
_entity_poly.type
_entity_poly.pdbx_seq_one_letter_code
_entity_poly.pdbx_strand_id
1 'polypeptide(L)'
;GGKAEHRVLAQLLTELDGVSGVRDRGIMVLAATNRPDAIDAALLRPGRMDRLVYVGLPDEHERHSILQVHTHGVPLAEDVDLAHLARQVDGMSGAELAALVREAALNAMEIDPRSVHQIEQVHFHKAL
;
A
#
# COMPACT_ATOMS: atom_id res chain seq x y z
N GLY A 1 -11.74 -14.91 25.31
CA GLY A 1 -10.57 -14.24 24.71
C GLY A 1 -9.64 -13.61 25.73
N GLY A 2 -10.13 -12.79 26.67
CA GLY A 2 -9.31 -11.71 27.27
C GLY A 2 -8.00 -12.02 28.02
N LYS A 3 -7.84 -13.15 28.73
CA LYS A 3 -6.63 -13.33 29.58
C LYS A 3 -5.32 -13.52 28.80
N ALA A 4 -5.40 -14.07 27.58
CA ALA A 4 -4.22 -14.25 26.73
C ALA A 4 -3.89 -12.94 26.00
N GLU A 5 -4.89 -12.28 25.42
CA GLU A 5 -4.78 -10.99 24.73
C GLU A 5 -4.19 -9.89 25.65
N HIS A 6 -4.71 -9.75 26.87
CA HIS A 6 -4.16 -8.79 27.84
C HIS A 6 -2.72 -9.09 28.22
N ARG A 7 -2.32 -10.37 28.24
CA ARG A 7 -0.95 -10.75 28.57
C ARG A 7 0.02 -10.40 27.44
N VAL A 8 -0.41 -10.61 26.19
CA VAL A 8 0.37 -10.21 25.01
C VAL A 8 0.53 -8.69 24.95
N LEU A 9 -0.53 -7.93 25.23
CA LEU A 9 -0.47 -6.47 25.29
C LEU A 9 0.50 -5.99 26.38
N ALA A 10 0.39 -6.54 27.60
CA ALA A 10 1.28 -6.17 28.70
C ALA A 10 2.76 -6.47 28.39
N GLN A 11 3.03 -7.62 27.74
CA GLN A 11 4.38 -7.94 27.29
C GLN A 11 4.87 -6.94 26.26
N LEU A 12 4.06 -6.62 25.23
CA LEU A 12 4.43 -5.66 24.20
C LEU A 12 4.76 -4.28 24.80
N LEU A 13 3.96 -3.79 25.75
CA LEU A 13 4.23 -2.54 26.44
C LEU A 13 5.55 -2.56 27.21
N THR A 14 5.86 -3.68 27.87
CA THR A 14 7.12 -3.87 28.60
C THR A 14 8.33 -3.82 27.66
N GLU A 15 8.23 -4.47 26.49
CA GLU A 15 9.28 -4.43 25.47
C GLU A 15 9.47 -3.02 24.89
N LEU A 16 8.37 -2.31 24.59
CA LEU A 16 8.43 -0.94 24.06
C LEU A 16 9.10 0.02 25.06
N ASP A 17 8.74 -0.07 26.35
CA ASP A 17 9.37 0.75 27.39
C ASP A 17 10.86 0.41 27.54
N GLY A 18 11.24 -0.86 27.39
CA GLY A 18 12.61 -1.32 27.39
C GLY A 18 13.45 -0.78 26.22
N VAL A 19 12.87 -0.70 25.02
CA VAL A 19 13.53 -0.13 23.82
C VAL A 19 13.71 1.39 23.97
N SER A 20 12.67 2.09 24.45
CA SER A 20 12.68 3.55 24.61
C SER A 20 13.65 4.05 25.68
N GLY A 21 13.94 3.23 26.69
CA GLY A 21 14.94 3.52 27.71
C GLY A 21 16.38 3.48 27.20
N VAL A 22 16.63 2.87 26.03
CA VAL A 22 17.97 2.71 25.46
C VAL A 22 18.10 3.55 24.18
N ARG A 23 18.04 4.88 24.37
CA ARG A 23 18.15 5.88 23.28
C ARG A 23 19.44 5.76 22.46
N ASP A 24 20.48 5.14 23.00
CA ASP A 24 21.81 5.02 22.37
C ASP A 24 21.93 3.88 21.36
N ARG A 25 20.90 3.02 21.19
CA ARG A 25 20.95 1.88 20.25
C ARG A 25 20.35 2.13 18.87
N GLY A 26 19.79 3.32 18.60
CA GLY A 26 19.28 3.67 17.26
C GLY A 26 18.13 2.81 16.74
N ILE A 27 17.32 2.22 17.64
CA ILE A 27 16.19 1.37 17.27
C ILE A 27 14.93 2.22 17.06
N MET A 28 14.27 2.04 15.91
CA MET A 28 12.98 2.66 15.59
C MET A 28 11.92 1.57 15.43
N VAL A 29 10.78 1.74 16.09
CA VAL A 29 9.63 0.83 15.98
C VAL A 29 8.58 1.47 15.06
N LEU A 30 8.19 0.74 14.02
CA LEU A 30 7.12 1.12 13.09
C LEU A 30 5.96 0.13 13.23
N ALA A 31 4.73 0.65 13.21
CA ALA A 31 3.51 -0.15 13.23
C ALA A 31 2.52 0.41 12.20
N ALA A 32 1.68 -0.47 11.65
CA ALA A 32 0.65 -0.12 10.68
C ALA A 32 -0.69 -0.73 11.10
N THR A 33 -1.78 0.02 10.94
CA THR A 33 -3.14 -0.46 11.20
C THR A 33 -4.12 0.20 10.24
N ASN A 34 -5.14 -0.53 9.82
CA ASN A 34 -6.33 0.02 9.15
C ASN A 34 -7.46 0.31 10.15
N ARG A 35 -7.22 0.06 11.44
CA ARG A 35 -8.16 0.23 12.56
C ARG A 35 -7.50 0.98 13.72
N PRO A 36 -7.23 2.29 13.57
CA PRO A 36 -6.65 3.08 14.65
C PRO A 36 -7.58 3.17 15.88
N ASP A 37 -8.89 3.05 15.68
CA ASP A 37 -9.92 2.99 16.73
C ASP A 37 -9.78 1.78 17.66
N ALA A 38 -9.18 0.69 17.17
CA ALA A 38 -9.01 -0.55 17.91
C ALA A 38 -7.73 -0.61 18.73
N ILE A 39 -6.85 0.40 18.60
CA ILE A 39 -5.58 0.43 19.31
C ILE A 39 -5.80 0.83 20.77
N ASP A 40 -5.21 0.06 21.68
CA ASP A 40 -5.20 0.41 23.10
C ASP A 40 -4.44 1.73 23.32
N ALA A 41 -5.09 2.69 23.98
CA ALA A 41 -4.54 4.02 24.24
C ALA A 41 -3.21 4.00 25.02
N ALA A 42 -2.89 2.91 25.75
CA ALA A 42 -1.60 2.74 26.40
C ALA A 42 -0.43 2.69 25.40
N LEU A 43 -0.63 2.17 24.17
CA LEU A 43 0.41 2.13 23.13
C LEU A 43 0.74 3.52 22.59
N LEU A 44 -0.23 4.45 22.63
CA LEU A 44 -0.12 5.79 22.07
C LEU A 44 0.43 6.83 23.06
N ARG A 45 0.83 6.41 24.26
CA ARG A 45 1.43 7.31 25.26
C ARG A 45 2.83 7.75 24.85
N PRO A 46 3.28 8.95 25.29
CA PRO A 46 4.62 9.45 25.00
C PRO A 46 5.72 8.43 25.33
N GLY A 47 6.69 8.30 24.43
CA GLY A 47 7.79 7.33 24.54
C GLY A 47 7.45 5.92 24.05
N ARG A 48 6.27 5.68 23.47
CA ARG A 48 5.89 4.41 22.82
C ARG A 48 5.62 4.66 21.33
N MET A 49 4.38 4.47 20.87
CA MET A 49 3.94 4.78 19.51
C MET A 49 3.28 6.17 19.47
N ASP A 50 4.05 7.19 19.83
CA ASP A 50 3.54 8.57 20.00
C ASP A 50 3.61 9.43 18.71
N ARG A 51 4.15 8.86 17.62
CA ARG A 51 4.14 9.47 16.28
C ARG A 51 3.15 8.74 15.37
N LEU A 52 2.08 9.44 15.03
CA LEU A 52 1.06 8.95 14.11
C LEU A 52 1.27 9.57 12.73
N VAL A 53 1.40 8.71 11.72
CA VAL A 53 1.43 9.08 10.31
C VAL A 53 0.17 8.53 9.65
N TYR A 54 -0.68 9.43 9.15
CA TYR A 54 -1.86 9.03 8.39
C TYR A 54 -1.48 8.74 6.95
N VAL A 55 -1.88 7.58 6.44
CA VAL A 55 -1.73 7.19 5.05
C VAL A 55 -3.13 7.07 4.46
N GLY A 56 -3.52 8.07 3.67
CA GLY A 56 -4.82 8.14 3.02
C GLY A 56 -4.86 7.46 1.66
N LEU A 57 -5.96 7.68 0.94
CA LEU A 57 -6.01 7.36 -0.48
C LEU A 57 -5.08 8.30 -1.25
N PRO A 58 -4.41 7.80 -2.31
CA PRO A 58 -3.50 8.61 -3.10
C PRO A 58 -4.24 9.67 -3.92
N ASP A 59 -3.64 10.85 -4.02
CA ASP A 59 -4.08 11.89 -4.97
C ASP A 59 -3.73 11.52 -6.43
N GLU A 60 -4.16 12.32 -7.41
CA GLU A 60 -3.90 12.04 -8.83
C GLU A 60 -2.41 11.85 -9.16
N HIS A 61 -1.52 12.67 -8.58
CA HIS A 61 -0.08 12.61 -8.85
C HIS A 61 0.55 11.37 -8.19
N GLU A 62 0.12 11.04 -6.97
CA GLU A 62 0.51 9.81 -6.27
C GLU A 62 0.02 8.57 -7.03
N ARG A 63 -1.22 8.57 -7.54
CA ARG A 63 -1.76 7.48 -8.37
C ARG A 63 -0.96 7.29 -9.66
N HIS A 64 -0.60 8.39 -10.33
CA HIS A 64 0.29 8.34 -11.49
C HIS A 64 1.65 7.71 -11.12
N SER A 65 2.24 8.13 -10.00
CA SER A 65 3.52 7.58 -9.52
C SER A 65 3.41 6.08 -9.19
N ILE A 66 2.32 5.66 -8.58
CA ILE A 66 2.03 4.25 -8.28
C ILE A 66 1.86 3.44 -9.58
N LEU A 67 1.14 3.97 -10.57
CA LEU A 67 1.01 3.34 -11.90
C LEU A 67 2.37 3.21 -12.59
N GLN A 68 3.24 4.21 -12.51
CA GLN A 68 4.60 4.14 -13.04
C GLN A 68 5.42 3.04 -12.36
N VAL A 69 5.31 2.90 -11.03
CA VAL A 69 6.00 1.82 -10.29
C VAL A 69 5.49 0.46 -10.72
N HIS A 70 4.17 0.27 -10.83
CA HIS A 70 3.59 -1.03 -11.17
C HIS A 70 3.68 -1.39 -12.65
N THR A 71 3.91 -0.41 -13.53
CA THR A 71 4.20 -0.63 -14.95
C THR A 71 5.71 -0.67 -15.25
N HIS A 72 6.57 -0.51 -14.24
CA HIS A 72 8.02 -0.60 -14.44
C HIS A 72 8.42 -2.01 -14.91
N GLY A 73 9.03 -2.10 -16.09
CA GLY A 73 9.42 -3.38 -16.71
C GLY A 73 8.25 -4.12 -17.39
N VAL A 74 7.06 -3.54 -17.41
CA VAL A 74 5.92 -4.02 -18.18
C VAL A 74 6.03 -3.48 -19.61
N PRO A 75 5.87 -4.30 -20.67
CA PRO A 75 5.95 -3.82 -22.04
C PRO A 75 4.67 -3.06 -22.38
N LEU A 76 4.63 -1.75 -22.11
CA LEU A 76 3.51 -0.91 -22.52
C LEU A 76 3.63 -0.52 -24.01
N ALA A 77 2.50 -0.41 -24.69
CA ALA A 77 2.45 0.18 -26.03
C ALA A 77 2.50 1.72 -25.95
N GLU A 78 2.84 2.37 -27.07
CA GLU A 78 3.00 3.83 -27.14
C GLU A 78 1.69 4.60 -26.88
N ASP A 79 0.55 3.94 -27.02
CA ASP A 79 -0.78 4.52 -26.80
C ASP A 79 -1.16 4.62 -25.31
N VAL A 80 -0.37 4.03 -24.40
CA VAL A 80 -0.69 3.99 -22.97
C VAL A 80 -0.40 5.34 -22.31
N ASP A 81 -1.46 6.02 -21.86
CA ASP A 81 -1.39 7.27 -21.10
C ASP A 81 -1.68 7.02 -19.62
N LEU A 82 -0.61 6.83 -18.83
CA LEU A 82 -0.70 6.64 -17.39
C LEU A 82 -1.25 7.87 -16.66
N ALA A 83 -1.04 9.09 -17.19
CA ALA A 83 -1.56 10.31 -16.59
C ALA A 83 -3.08 10.42 -16.79
N HIS A 84 -3.57 9.99 -17.96
CA HIS A 84 -5.01 9.85 -18.20
C HIS A 84 -5.62 8.78 -17.29
N LEU A 85 -4.98 7.62 -17.16
CA LEU A 85 -5.45 6.56 -16.27
C LEU A 85 -5.54 7.05 -14.82
N ALA A 86 -4.52 7.76 -14.32
CA ALA A 86 -4.48 8.32 -12.97
C ALA A 86 -5.67 9.25 -12.65
N ARG A 87 -6.19 9.96 -13.66
CA ARG A 87 -7.42 10.79 -13.56
C ARG A 87 -8.69 9.97 -13.49
N GLN A 88 -8.76 8.85 -14.21
CA GLN A 88 -9.96 8.00 -14.29
C GLN A 88 -10.19 7.16 -13.03
N VAL A 89 -9.10 6.83 -12.32
CA VAL A 89 -9.07 5.91 -11.17
C VAL A 89 -9.15 6.62 -9.82
N ASP A 90 -9.93 7.69 -9.74
CA ASP A 90 -10.07 8.44 -8.50
C ASP A 90 -10.68 7.58 -7.38
N GLY A 91 -10.11 7.70 -6.18
CA GLY A 91 -10.50 6.92 -5.02
C GLY A 91 -9.90 5.51 -4.94
N MET A 92 -9.16 5.04 -5.96
CA MET A 92 -8.46 3.76 -5.89
C MET A 92 -7.21 3.83 -5.00
N SER A 93 -7.07 2.85 -4.11
CA SER A 93 -5.88 2.60 -3.32
C SER A 93 -4.72 2.08 -4.17
N GLY A 94 -3.49 2.13 -3.64
CA GLY A 94 -2.33 1.58 -4.35
C GLY A 94 -2.47 0.08 -4.67
N ALA A 95 -3.15 -0.69 -3.82
CA ALA A 95 -3.40 -2.11 -4.07
C ALA A 95 -4.36 -2.34 -5.25
N GLU A 96 -5.37 -1.49 -5.39
CA GLU A 96 -6.31 -1.53 -6.51
C GLU A 96 -5.65 -1.08 -7.82
N LEU A 97 -4.78 -0.07 -7.79
CA LEU A 97 -3.98 0.31 -8.97
C LEU A 97 -3.04 -0.81 -9.41
N ALA A 98 -2.40 -1.50 -8.46
CA ALA A 98 -1.60 -2.67 -8.76
C ALA A 98 -2.45 -3.79 -9.38
N ALA A 99 -3.71 -3.95 -8.93
CA ALA A 99 -4.64 -4.91 -9.50
C ALA A 99 -5.03 -4.53 -10.93
N LEU A 100 -5.33 -3.25 -11.19
CA LEU A 100 -5.64 -2.74 -12.52
C LEU A 100 -4.55 -3.07 -13.54
N VAL A 101 -3.27 -2.87 -13.18
CA VAL A 101 -2.14 -3.21 -14.07
C VAL A 101 -2.07 -4.72 -14.34
N ARG A 102 -2.32 -5.55 -13.31
CA ARG A 102 -2.35 -7.01 -13.48
C ARG A 102 -3.50 -7.46 -14.39
N GLU A 103 -4.70 -6.91 -14.20
CA GLU A 103 -5.87 -7.22 -15.03
C GLU A 103 -5.67 -6.76 -16.48
N ALA A 104 -5.06 -5.59 -16.71
CA ALA A 104 -4.67 -5.16 -18.05
C ALA A 104 -3.69 -6.14 -18.71
N ALA A 105 -2.73 -6.69 -17.96
CA ALA A 105 -1.81 -7.70 -18.48
C ALA A 105 -2.54 -9.01 -18.84
N LEU A 106 -3.45 -9.48 -17.98
CA LEU A 106 -4.27 -10.67 -18.26
C LEU A 106 -5.15 -10.46 -19.49
N ASN A 107 -5.80 -9.29 -19.60
CA ASN A 107 -6.60 -8.91 -20.75
C ASN A 107 -5.80 -8.93 -22.06
N ALA A 108 -4.54 -8.50 -22.03
CA ALA A 108 -3.67 -8.59 -23.20
C ALA A 108 -3.41 -10.06 -23.58
N MET A 109 -3.11 -10.91 -22.58
CA MET A 109 -2.83 -12.35 -22.79
C MET A 109 -4.02 -13.13 -23.34
N GLU A 110 -5.26 -12.74 -23.03
CA GLU A 110 -6.47 -13.39 -23.54
C GLU A 110 -6.67 -13.20 -25.04
N ILE A 111 -6.22 -12.07 -25.62
CA ILE A 111 -6.48 -11.73 -27.03
C ILE A 111 -5.60 -12.56 -27.97
N ASP A 112 -4.32 -12.75 -27.65
CA ASP A 112 -3.46 -13.72 -28.35
C ASP A 112 -2.27 -14.18 -27.48
N PRO A 113 -2.36 -15.37 -26.85
CA PRO A 113 -1.31 -15.93 -25.99
C PRO A 113 0.06 -16.11 -26.68
N ARG A 114 0.12 -16.04 -28.01
CA ARG A 114 1.34 -16.25 -28.80
C ARG A 114 1.96 -14.95 -29.34
N SER A 115 1.27 -13.81 -29.25
CA SER A 115 1.69 -12.55 -29.89
C SER A 115 1.58 -11.31 -29.00
N VAL A 116 1.30 -11.44 -27.70
CA VAL A 116 1.35 -10.27 -26.80
C VAL A 116 2.78 -9.79 -26.66
N HIS A 117 3.11 -8.77 -27.44
CA HIS A 117 4.37 -8.07 -27.32
C HIS A 117 4.25 -6.88 -26.37
N GLN A 118 3.06 -6.28 -26.26
CA GLN A 118 2.81 -5.07 -25.46
C GLN A 118 1.38 -5.03 -24.90
N ILE A 119 1.20 -4.33 -23.77
CA ILE A 119 -0.09 -3.97 -23.19
C ILE A 119 -0.48 -2.60 -23.73
N GLU A 120 -1.53 -2.57 -24.53
CA GLU A 120 -2.16 -1.36 -25.08
C GLU A 120 -3.18 -0.72 -24.12
N GLN A 121 -3.52 0.55 -24.39
CA GLN A 121 -4.47 1.33 -23.60
C GLN A 121 -5.87 0.68 -23.51
N VAL A 122 -6.27 -0.08 -24.53
CA VAL A 122 -7.56 -0.82 -24.54
C VAL A 122 -7.65 -1.87 -23.43
N HIS A 123 -6.54 -2.49 -23.04
CA HIS A 123 -6.54 -3.52 -21.99
C HIS A 123 -6.77 -2.91 -20.61
N PHE A 124 -6.26 -1.70 -20.38
CA PHE A 124 -6.55 -0.92 -19.17
C PHE A 124 -8.02 -0.51 -19.13
N HIS A 125 -8.58 -0.03 -20.25
CA HIS A 125 -10.01 0.31 -20.31
C HIS A 125 -10.94 -0.90 -20.07
N LYS A 126 -10.53 -2.10 -20.48
CA LYS A 126 -11.28 -3.35 -20.19
C LYS A 126 -11.18 -3.76 -18.71
N ALA A 127 -10.15 -3.31 -18.00
CA ALA A 127 -9.90 -3.63 -16.60
C ALA A 127 -10.49 -2.59 -15.62
N LEU A 128 -11.01 -1.46 -16.12
CA LEU A 128 -11.80 -0.47 -15.38
C LEU A 128 -13.28 -0.88 -15.33
#